data_AF-A0A1U7MNH0-F1
#
_entry.id   AF-A0A1U7MNH0-F1
#
_cell.length_a   1.000
_cell.length_b   1.000
_cell.length_c   1.000
_cell.angle_alpha   90.00
_cell.angle_beta   90.00
_cell.angle_gamma   90.00
#
_symmetry.space_group_name_H-M   'P 1'
#
loop_
_entity.id
_entity.type
_entity.pdbx_description
1 polymer ?
#
loop_
_entity_poly.entity_id
_entity_poly.type
_entity_poly.pdbx_seq_one_letter_code
_entity_poly.pdbx_strand_id
1 'polypeptide(L)'
;MLAAALRAAPDLYDHAQGQRVVLASPGTLLAMLRATALAWQQDALTTHARELLQLGADLHRRLSTLGRHAAAMGAALRRSVETYNQLVGTLETRVMVTARRMHELDLAEGAPPVLQPVTTAPRPLTSPELLAAELDELTPSRDVLDEEEHSPGGTSSTGRSA
;
A
#
# COMPACT_ATOMS: atom_id res chain seq x y z
N MET A 1 -40.54 8.39 -43.54
CA MET A 1 -40.43 7.07 -44.17
C MET A 1 -41.14 5.98 -43.37
N LEU A 2 -40.76 5.67 -42.12
CA LEU A 2 -41.47 4.64 -41.31
C LEU A 2 -42.97 4.96 -41.09
N ALA A 3 -43.31 6.20 -40.72
CA ALA A 3 -44.71 6.61 -40.55
C ALA A 3 -45.53 6.60 -41.86
N ALA A 4 -44.88 6.62 -43.02
CA ALA A 4 -45.55 6.46 -44.32
C ALA A 4 -45.77 4.97 -44.63
N ALA A 5 -44.80 4.11 -44.31
CA ALA A 5 -44.93 2.66 -44.43
C ALA A 5 -46.04 2.09 -43.54
N LEU A 6 -46.14 2.55 -42.28
CA LEU A 6 -47.21 2.13 -41.36
C LEU A 6 -48.60 2.63 -41.79
N ARG A 7 -48.67 3.76 -42.52
CA ARG A 7 -49.93 4.26 -43.10
C ARG A 7 -50.39 3.41 -44.29
N ALA A 8 -49.45 2.85 -45.05
CA ALA A 8 -49.73 1.99 -46.19
C ALA A 8 -50.04 0.53 -45.77
N ALA A 9 -49.45 0.06 -44.67
CA ALA A 9 -49.69 -1.27 -44.10
C ALA A 9 -49.84 -1.16 -42.57
N PRO A 10 -51.07 -0.99 -42.05
CA PRO A 10 -51.31 -0.79 -40.61
C PRO A 10 -50.93 -2.01 -39.76
N ASP A 11 -51.19 -3.22 -40.25
CA ASP A 11 -50.94 -4.48 -39.53
C ASP A 11 -49.45 -4.85 -39.44
N LEU A 12 -48.56 -4.08 -40.08
CA LEU A 12 -47.13 -4.35 -40.17
C LEU A 12 -46.45 -4.36 -38.80
N TYR A 13 -46.90 -3.51 -37.87
CA TYR A 13 -46.33 -3.44 -36.52
C TYR A 13 -46.62 -4.72 -35.72
N ASP A 14 -47.88 -5.15 -35.67
CA ASP A 14 -48.29 -6.35 -34.93
C ASP A 14 -47.67 -7.62 -35.53
N HIS A 15 -47.56 -7.67 -36.86
CA HIS A 15 -46.86 -8.76 -37.54
C HIS A 15 -45.37 -8.82 -37.17
N ALA A 16 -44.68 -7.68 -37.18
CA ALA A 16 -43.26 -7.61 -36.80
C ALA A 16 -43.04 -7.97 -35.33
N GLN A 17 -43.92 -7.51 -34.43
CA GLN A 17 -43.89 -7.87 -33.01
C GLN A 17 -44.11 -9.37 -32.78
N GLY A 18 -45.05 -9.98 -33.49
CA GLY A 18 -45.28 -11.43 -33.45
C GLY A 18 -44.06 -12.25 -33.86
N GLN A 19 -43.18 -11.68 -34.68
CA GLN A 19 -41.91 -12.29 -35.09
C GLN A 19 -40.69 -11.81 -34.28
N ARG A 20 -40.90 -11.02 -33.20
CA ARG A 20 -39.82 -10.42 -32.40
C ARG A 20 -38.88 -9.52 -33.21
N VAL A 21 -39.41 -8.85 -34.24
CA VAL A 21 -38.69 -7.91 -35.09
C VAL A 21 -39.12 -6.48 -34.74
N VAL A 22 -38.16 -5.64 -34.35
CA VAL A 22 -38.41 -4.24 -34.04
C VAL A 22 -38.32 -3.41 -35.31
N LEU A 23 -39.42 -2.75 -35.69
CA LEU A 23 -39.42 -1.80 -36.80
C LEU A 23 -38.70 -0.52 -36.37
N ALA A 24 -37.52 -0.27 -36.94
CA ALA A 24 -36.72 0.90 -36.66
C ALA A 24 -36.72 1.88 -37.83
N SER A 25 -36.79 3.17 -37.52
CA SER A 25 -36.33 4.21 -38.44
C SER A 25 -34.80 4.28 -38.41
N PRO A 26 -34.14 4.84 -39.43
CA PRO A 26 -32.69 5.05 -39.40
C PRO A 26 -32.21 5.79 -38.13
N GLY A 27 -33.00 6.77 -37.64
CA GLY A 27 -32.70 7.50 -36.42
C GLY A 27 -32.81 6.68 -35.14
N THR A 28 -33.84 5.82 -35.03
CA THR A 28 -34.02 4.97 -33.84
C THR A 28 -33.00 3.84 -33.79
N LEU A 29 -32.63 3.26 -34.94
CA LEU A 29 -31.52 2.30 -35.01
C LEU A 29 -30.20 2.92 -34.55
N LEU A 30 -29.87 4.10 -35.08
CA LEU A 30 -28.66 4.82 -34.70
C LEU A 30 -28.64 5.15 -33.20
N ALA A 31 -29.78 5.56 -32.64
CA ALA A 31 -29.91 5.84 -31.21
C ALA A 31 -29.68 4.58 -30.35
N MET A 32 -30.27 3.44 -30.71
CA MET A 32 -30.07 2.18 -29.98
C MET A 32 -28.61 1.71 -30.06
N LEU A 33 -27.99 1.75 -31.24
CA LEU A 33 -26.58 1.37 -31.41
C LEU A 33 -25.65 2.26 -30.56
N ARG A 34 -25.91 3.57 -30.51
CA ARG A 34 -25.16 4.49 -29.63
C ARG A 34 -25.38 4.17 -28.15
N ALA A 35 -26.60 3.87 -27.74
CA ALA A 35 -26.91 3.50 -26.36
C ALA A 35 -26.18 2.20 -25.96
N THR A 36 -26.15 1.19 -26.83
CA THR A 36 -25.39 -0.05 -26.59
C THR A 36 -23.88 0.19 -26.54
N ALA A 37 -23.34 1.00 -27.46
CA ALA A 37 -21.91 1.35 -27.44
C ALA A 37 -21.51 2.08 -26.16
N LEU A 38 -22.35 3.02 -25.70
CA LEU A 38 -22.15 3.71 -24.42
C LEU A 38 -22.24 2.73 -23.25
N ALA A 39 -23.21 1.81 -23.24
CA ALA A 39 -23.36 0.81 -22.18
C ALA A 39 -22.11 -0.08 -22.04
N TRP A 40 -21.54 -0.55 -23.15
CA TRP A 40 -20.30 -1.33 -23.12
C TRP A 40 -19.10 -0.51 -22.66
N GLN A 41 -19.03 0.77 -23.04
CA GLN A 41 -17.96 1.66 -22.57
C GLN A 41 -18.04 1.89 -21.05
N GLN A 42 -19.26 2.04 -20.50
CA GLN A 42 -19.47 2.18 -19.05
C GLN A 42 -19.11 0.90 -18.28
N ASP A 43 -19.49 -0.26 -18.82
CA ASP A 43 -19.17 -1.56 -18.22
C ASP A 43 -17.65 -1.82 -18.19
N ALA A 44 -16.96 -1.54 -19.30
CA ALA A 44 -15.51 -1.62 -19.37
C ALA A 44 -14.86 -0.67 -18.35
N LEU A 45 -15.25 0.62 -18.32
CA LEU A 45 -14.70 1.59 -17.38
C LEU A 45 -14.84 1.15 -15.92
N THR A 46 -16.01 0.62 -15.56
CA THR A 46 -16.28 0.15 -14.20
C THR A 46 -15.41 -1.06 -13.84
N THR A 47 -15.25 -2.00 -14.77
CA THR A 47 -14.40 -3.17 -14.59
C THR A 47 -12.93 -2.77 -14.42
N HIS A 48 -12.41 -1.92 -15.29
CA HIS A 48 -11.05 -1.40 -15.20
C HIS A 48 -10.80 -0.63 -13.89
N ALA A 49 -11.78 0.16 -13.42
CA ALA A 49 -11.66 0.87 -12.14
C ALA A 49 -11.51 -0.09 -10.96
N ARG A 50 -12.26 -1.21 -10.94
CA ARG A 50 -12.13 -2.23 -9.88
C ARG A 50 -10.76 -2.92 -9.91
N GLU A 51 -10.28 -3.28 -11.10
CA GLU A 51 -8.95 -3.88 -11.27
C GLU A 51 -7.84 -2.94 -10.80
N LEU A 52 -7.91 -1.65 -11.16
CA LEU A 52 -6.96 -0.64 -10.69
C LEU A 52 -6.99 -0.47 -9.17
N LEU A 53 -8.17 -0.48 -8.56
CA LEU A 53 -8.31 -0.37 -7.11
C LEU A 53 -7.67 -1.58 -6.40
N GLN A 54 -7.90 -2.79 -6.92
CA GLN A 54 -7.32 -4.02 -6.40
C GLN A 54 -5.79 -4.02 -6.56
N LEU A 55 -5.28 -3.62 -7.72
CA LEU A 55 -3.85 -3.50 -7.97
C LEU A 55 -3.20 -2.46 -7.05
N GLY A 56 -3.87 -1.32 -6.84
CA GLY A 56 -3.44 -0.29 -5.91
C GLY A 56 -3.36 -0.80 -4.47
N ALA A 57 -4.35 -1.56 -4.01
CA ALA A 57 -4.36 -2.17 -2.68
C ALA A 57 -3.23 -3.20 -2.50
N ASP A 58 -2.97 -4.03 -3.52
CA ASP A 58 -1.86 -5.00 -3.48
C ASP A 58 -0.50 -4.30 -3.47
N LEU A 59 -0.31 -3.28 -4.32
CA LEU A 59 0.92 -2.47 -4.32
C LEU A 59 1.15 -1.82 -2.94
N HIS A 60 0.11 -1.22 -2.35
CA HIS A 60 0.20 -0.60 -1.04
C HIS A 60 0.66 -1.60 0.04
N ARG A 61 0.07 -2.80 0.06
CA ARG A 61 0.46 -3.88 0.99
C ARG A 61 1.92 -4.31 0.82
N ARG A 62 2.37 -4.43 -0.43
CA ARG A 62 3.77 -4.79 -0.75
C ARG A 62 4.74 -3.69 -0.31
N LEU A 63 4.40 -2.42 -0.55
CA LEU A 63 5.20 -1.28 -0.11
C LEU A 63 5.29 -1.17 1.41
N SER A 64 4.19 -1.41 2.13
CA SER A 64 4.16 -1.48 3.59
C SER A 64 5.14 -2.54 4.12
N THR A 65 5.09 -3.75 3.56
CA THR A 65 5.99 -4.85 3.94
C THR A 65 7.45 -4.51 3.64
N LEU A 66 7.72 -3.94 2.47
CA LEU A 66 9.07 -3.47 2.10
C LEU A 66 9.57 -2.40 3.07
N GLY A 67 8.72 -1.45 3.47
CA GLY A 67 9.02 -0.39 4.43
C GLY A 67 9.48 -0.95 5.78
N ARG A 68 8.75 -1.93 6.34
CA ARG A 68 9.15 -2.61 7.59
C ARG A 68 10.52 -3.27 7.49
N HIS A 69 10.79 -3.99 6.40
CA HIS A 69 12.10 -4.63 6.20
C HIS A 69 13.23 -3.60 6.04
N ALA A 70 12.98 -2.50 5.33
CA ALA A 70 13.95 -1.43 5.16
C ALA A 70 14.25 -0.72 6.48
N ALA A 71 13.23 -0.48 7.32
CA ALA A 71 13.40 0.09 8.65
C ALA A 71 14.24 -0.81 9.57
N ALA A 72 13.94 -2.11 9.59
CA ALA A 72 14.71 -3.10 10.36
C ALA A 72 16.18 -3.16 9.92
N MET A 73 16.43 -3.14 8.61
CA MET A 73 17.78 -3.08 8.04
C MET A 73 18.51 -1.80 8.42
N GLY A 74 17.84 -0.64 8.34
CA GLY A 74 18.40 0.64 8.77
C GLY A 74 18.82 0.63 10.24
N ALA A 75 18.02 0.04 11.12
CA ALA A 75 18.36 -0.11 12.53
C ALA A 75 19.57 -1.05 12.75
N ALA A 76 19.67 -2.13 11.99
CA ALA A 76 20.83 -3.03 12.03
C ALA A 76 22.12 -2.34 11.59
N LEU A 77 22.06 -1.55 10.52
CA LEU A 77 23.20 -0.77 10.04
C LEU A 77 23.65 0.26 11.08
N ARG A 78 22.73 0.98 11.72
CA ARG A 78 23.06 1.92 12.81
C ARG A 78 23.81 1.22 13.95
N ARG A 79 23.31 0.06 14.39
CA ARG A 79 23.99 -0.75 15.42
C ARG A 79 25.39 -1.19 14.99
N SER A 80 25.54 -1.63 13.74
CA SER A 80 26.84 -2.04 13.21
C SER A 80 27.84 -0.88 13.21
N VAL A 81 27.40 0.32 12.84
CA VAL A 81 28.24 1.53 12.86
C VAL A 81 28.63 1.90 14.29
N GLU A 82 27.70 1.81 15.24
CA GLU A 82 27.98 2.03 16.66
C GLU A 82 29.04 1.05 17.19
N THR A 83 28.90 -0.25 16.91
CA THR A 83 29.90 -1.27 17.29
C THR A 83 31.27 -1.00 16.65
N TYR A 84 31.30 -0.61 15.38
CA TYR A 84 32.53 -0.21 14.70
C TYR A 84 33.20 0.99 15.39
N ASN A 85 32.43 2.02 15.74
CA ASN A 85 32.96 3.20 16.42
C ASN A 85 33.55 2.85 17.80
N GLN A 86 32.90 1.96 18.56
CA GLN A 86 33.43 1.49 19.85
C GLN A 86 34.74 0.70 19.70
N LEU A 87 34.83 -0.14 18.65
CA LEU A 87 36.06 -0.86 18.31
C LEU A 87 37.21 0.11 17.99
N VAL A 88 36.96 1.08 17.11
CA VAL A 88 37.94 2.11 16.74
C VAL A 88 38.38 2.91 17.97
N GLY A 89 37.44 3.35 18.80
CA GLY A 89 37.75 4.07 20.04
C GLY A 89 38.63 3.25 20.99
N THR A 90 38.37 1.94 21.14
CA THR A 90 39.20 1.04 21.96
C THR A 90 40.59 0.85 21.37
N LEU A 91 40.68 0.69 20.05
CA LEU A 91 41.93 0.53 19.32
C LEU A 91 42.82 1.78 19.49
N GLU A 92 42.25 2.97 19.32
CA GLU A 92 42.97 4.24 19.44
C GLU A 92 43.42 4.53 20.89
N THR A 93 42.53 4.33 21.86
CA THR A 93 42.80 4.73 23.26
C THR A 93 43.65 3.73 24.02
N ARG A 94 43.58 2.44 23.69
CA ARG A 94 44.30 1.39 24.41
C ARG A 94 45.46 0.86 23.60
N VAL A 95 45.18 0.35 22.40
CA VAL A 95 46.18 -0.38 21.61
C VAL A 95 47.22 0.56 21.02
N MET A 96 46.80 1.66 20.40
CA MET A 96 47.72 2.60 19.75
C MET A 96 48.56 3.40 20.74
N VAL A 97 48.10 3.56 21.99
CA VAL A 97 48.90 4.15 23.07
C VAL A 97 49.98 3.16 23.52
N THR A 98 49.63 1.88 23.69
CA THR A 98 50.62 0.83 24.01
C THR A 98 51.64 0.65 22.88
N ALA A 99 51.20 0.63 21.61
CA ALA A 99 52.10 0.53 20.47
C ALA A 99 53.10 1.70 20.40
N ARG A 100 52.64 2.94 20.68
CA ARG A 100 53.52 4.11 20.81
C ARG A 100 54.54 3.95 21.92
N ARG A 101 54.10 3.54 23.12
CA ARG A 101 54.99 3.31 24.27
C ARG A 101 56.02 2.19 24.01
N MET A 102 55.65 1.14 23.29
CA MET A 102 56.59 0.08 22.90
C MET A 102 57.63 0.60 21.91
N HIS A 103 57.22 1.44 20.96
CA HIS A 103 58.15 2.09 20.03
C HIS A 103 59.09 3.06 20.76
N GLU A 104 58.61 3.83 21.72
CA GLU A 104 59.44 4.71 22.58
C GLU A 104 60.48 3.94 23.42
N LEU A 105 60.19 2.67 23.74
CA LEU A 105 61.10 1.78 24.47
C LEU A 105 62.02 0.96 23.55
N ASP A 106 62.00 1.22 22.24
CA ASP A 106 62.78 0.50 21.22
C ASP A 106 62.45 -1.01 21.16
N LEU A 107 61.25 -1.39 21.62
CA LEU A 107 60.75 -2.78 21.64
C LEU A 107 59.99 -3.18 20.38
N ALA A 108 59.77 -2.24 19.46
CA ALA A 108 59.02 -2.45 18.22
C ALA A 108 59.65 -1.67 17.05
N GLU A 109 59.96 -2.37 15.97
CA GLU A 109 60.48 -1.78 14.73
C GLU A 109 59.35 -1.13 13.92
N GLY A 110 59.53 0.16 13.58
CA GLY A 110 58.60 0.94 12.76
C GLY A 110 57.50 1.66 13.55
N ALA A 111 57.05 2.79 13.01
CA ALA A 111 55.96 3.57 13.61
C ALA A 111 54.60 2.87 13.41
N PRO A 112 53.68 2.97 14.38
CA PRO A 112 52.36 2.33 14.26
C PRO A 112 51.53 2.97 13.12
N PRO A 113 50.75 2.17 12.37
CA PRO A 113 50.04 2.62 11.17
C PRO A 113 48.95 3.65 11.48
N VAL A 114 48.77 4.63 10.60
CA VAL A 114 47.67 5.60 10.68
C VAL A 114 46.40 4.97 10.11
N LEU A 115 45.37 4.85 10.95
CA LEU A 115 44.06 4.34 10.55
C LEU A 115 43.15 5.52 10.17
N GLN A 116 42.39 5.37 9.09
CA GLN A 116 41.33 6.33 8.73
C GLN A 116 39.96 5.75 9.12
N PRO A 117 39.22 6.39 10.03
CA PRO A 117 37.89 5.92 10.41
C PRO A 117 36.89 6.03 9.25
N VAL A 118 35.94 5.11 9.19
CA VAL A 118 34.77 5.26 8.32
C VAL A 118 33.87 6.35 8.88
N THR A 119 33.67 7.44 8.12
CA THR A 119 32.85 8.60 8.52
C THR A 119 31.43 8.60 7.95
N THR A 120 31.08 7.61 7.12
CA THR A 120 29.78 7.55 6.44
C THR A 120 28.72 6.92 7.35
N ALA A 121 27.69 7.70 7.70
CA ALA A 121 26.53 7.22 8.44
C ALA A 121 25.43 6.69 7.47
N PRO A 122 24.63 5.69 7.88
CA PRO A 122 23.48 5.23 7.10
C PRO A 122 22.46 6.36 6.94
N ARG A 123 22.00 6.61 5.70
CA ARG A 123 20.97 7.62 5.42
C ARG A 123 19.65 7.20 6.11
N PRO A 124 18.99 8.09 6.87
CA PRO A 124 17.70 7.78 7.46
C PRO A 124 16.63 7.63 6.36
N LEU A 125 15.73 6.67 6.53
CA LEU A 125 14.51 6.59 5.73
C LEU A 125 13.54 7.65 6.24
N THR A 126 13.19 8.60 5.38
CA THR A 126 12.33 9.75 5.72
C THR A 126 11.04 9.81 4.90
N SER A 127 10.78 8.83 4.04
CA SER A 127 9.54 8.80 3.24
C SER A 127 8.35 8.51 4.16
N PRO A 128 7.38 9.43 4.26
CA PRO A 128 6.23 9.28 5.15
C PRO A 128 5.35 8.10 4.76
N GLU A 129 5.29 7.70 3.48
CA GLU A 129 4.51 6.54 3.04
C GLU A 129 5.07 5.22 3.56
N LEU A 130 6.40 5.13 3.74
CA LEU A 130 7.06 3.95 4.30
C LEU A 130 7.03 3.92 5.83
N LEU A 131 6.84 5.08 6.47
CA LEU A 131 6.69 5.22 7.92
C LEU A 131 5.22 5.08 8.36
N ALA A 132 4.26 5.49 7.53
CA ALA A 132 2.83 5.40 7.80
C ALA A 132 2.32 3.96 7.95
N ALA A 133 2.96 3.00 7.26
CA ALA A 133 2.68 1.57 7.42
C ALA A 133 2.87 1.05 8.86
N GLU A 134 3.76 1.67 9.64
CA GLU A 134 4.03 1.32 11.04
C GLU A 134 2.98 1.93 12.00
N LEU A 135 2.37 3.06 11.60
CA LEU A 135 1.31 3.74 12.36
C LEU A 135 -0.06 3.08 12.17
N ASP A 136 -0.34 2.52 10.98
CA ASP A 136 -1.60 1.81 10.69
C ASP A 136 -1.69 0.46 11.40
N GLU A 137 -0.54 -0.21 11.66
CA GLU A 137 -0.48 -1.43 12.49
C GLU A 137 -0.73 -1.16 14.00
N LEU A 138 -0.48 0.08 14.46
CA LEU A 138 -0.64 0.48 15.86
C LEU A 138 -1.96 1.21 16.14
N THR A 139 -2.75 1.52 15.10
CA THR A 139 -4.04 2.19 15.23
C THR A 139 -5.13 1.18 14.90
N PRO A 140 -5.88 0.63 15.88
CA PRO A 140 -7.00 -0.24 15.56
C PRO A 140 -7.96 0.54 14.64
N SER A 141 -8.33 -0.09 13.50
CA SER A 141 -9.33 0.49 12.60
C SER A 141 -10.60 0.82 13.39
N ARG A 142 -11.20 1.98 13.10
CA ARG A 142 -12.42 2.47 13.77
C ARG A 142 -13.56 1.45 13.83
N ASP A 143 -13.63 0.53 12.87
CA ASP A 143 -14.64 -0.54 12.85
C ASP A 143 -14.56 -1.47 14.08
N VAL A 144 -13.39 -1.63 14.70
CA VAL A 144 -13.22 -2.47 15.90
C VAL A 144 -13.70 -1.78 17.18
N LEU A 145 -13.79 -0.44 17.19
CA LEU A 145 -14.23 0.33 18.36
C LEU A 145 -15.76 0.31 18.52
N ASP A 146 -16.50 0.20 17.41
CA ASP A 146 -17.97 0.16 17.44
C ASP A 146 -18.53 -1.23 17.82
N GLU A 147 -17.74 -2.31 17.63
CA GLU A 147 -18.14 -3.68 18.00
C GLU A 147 -18.04 -3.97 19.51
N GLU A 148 -17.10 -3.34 20.24
CA GLU A 148 -16.97 -3.53 21.70
C GLU A 148 -18.04 -2.78 22.51
N GLU A 149 -18.66 -1.72 21.97
CA GLU A 149 -19.69 -0.95 22.66
C GLU A 149 -21.07 -1.63 22.67
N HIS A 150 -21.30 -2.65 21.83
CA HIS A 150 -22.63 -3.27 21.64
C HIS A 150 -22.82 -4.65 22.29
N SER A 151 -22.01 -5.04 23.28
CA SER A 151 -22.28 -6.25 24.08
C SER A 151 -23.35 -5.95 25.16
N PRO A 152 -24.59 -6.46 25.07
CA PRO A 152 -25.58 -6.24 26.12
C PRO A 152 -25.24 -7.18 27.28
N GLY A 153 -24.57 -6.63 28.29
CA GLY A 153 -24.35 -7.30 29.57
C GLY A 153 -25.69 -7.64 30.22
N GLY A 154 -26.12 -8.89 30.07
CA GLY A 154 -27.14 -9.49 30.90
C GLY A 154 -26.57 -9.76 32.29
N THR A 155 -27.12 -9.10 33.30
CA THR A 155 -27.11 -9.63 34.67
C THR A 155 -28.43 -9.32 35.37
N SER A 156 -29.21 -10.38 35.50
CA SER A 156 -30.30 -10.57 36.45
C SER A 156 -29.87 -10.23 37.89
N SER A 157 -30.68 -9.44 38.60
CA SER A 157 -30.68 -9.37 40.07
C SER A 157 -32.03 -8.79 40.53
N THR A 158 -33.06 -9.63 40.55
CA THR A 158 -34.33 -9.32 41.22
C THR A 158 -34.10 -9.34 42.73
N GLY A 159 -34.34 -8.19 43.34
CA GLY A 159 -34.24 -7.95 44.78
C GLY A 159 -35.25 -8.78 45.58
N ARG A 160 -34.71 -9.36 46.65
CA ARG A 160 -35.38 -9.97 47.79
C ARG A 160 -36.29 -8.97 48.50
N SER A 161 -37.58 -9.28 48.63
CA SER A 161 -38.53 -8.64 49.56
C SER A 161 -39.57 -9.66 50.02
N ALA A 162 -39.85 -9.60 51.33
CA ALA A 162 -40.75 -10.41 52.17
C ALA A 162 -40.19 -11.76 52.65
#